data_AF-A0A7C1D2X9-F1
#
_entry.id   AF-A0A7C1D2X9-F1
#
_cell.length_a   1.000
_cell.length_b   1.000
_cell.length_c   1.000
_cell.angle_alpha   90.00
_cell.angle_beta   90.00
_cell.angle_gamma   90.00
#
_symmetry.space_group_name_H-M   'P 1'
#
loop_
_entity.id
_entity.type
_entity.pdbx_description
1 polymer ?
#
loop_
_entity_poly.entity_id
_entity_poly.type
_entity_poly.pdbx_seq_one_letter_code
_entity_poly.pdbx_strand_id
1 'polypeptide(L)'
;MKGLINIVGILFVFAIAEQPGFAQTAKPLPEQFQQLRRKLAFARDVQSITRDEHAAELLMTAETDLRRANRLMRERRVVMAHSHLSRAEIAINQALKILFRDVIQKRKEKLDQLIKEAEAIVPGSGIPEAQKTLEQGINNHQLAIQAFKDNQIEKSSQHYNRAIYLIEKAIDLVKNSDQSIEQQAADEAYRFDQYLSQNKAVIEPSRNETVKRNQQLALNLARKADIARKNGEYRLAIDYYHQATRLLLRALNMAQGKTEQSALRVYDEITLLDELIENVEQSFLSESADEKTELLLNRAKQLQQEAHQALDNQNYGIALRRSQLARDLIERMVKKTRRPPKDISEQIAAQLEALNYELEELEFFMSDSSDQEARKLLNYAALARDRAEQALKNKNYRVSIEVIKMAKQLASSADQLVNTGAEQQTNATLIHQKLQRLENGLLKTRAEAAPVMTPQINFRIEQTQKMVNLARENYEKGFLHVADSFIILGNGYLDQCRDLIK
;
A
#
# COMPACT_ATOMS: atom_id res chain seq x y z
N MET A 1 49.45 70.45 -40.08
CA MET A 1 50.10 70.27 -38.75
C MET A 1 49.20 70.88 -37.69
N LYS A 2 48.81 70.06 -36.71
CA LYS A 2 48.27 70.42 -35.38
C LYS A 2 46.98 71.26 -35.38
N GLY A 3 45.86 70.55 -35.42
CA GLY A 3 44.52 71.08 -35.14
C GLY A 3 44.33 71.33 -33.64
N LEU A 4 43.73 72.50 -33.37
CA LEU A 4 43.57 73.13 -32.08
C LEU A 4 42.69 72.35 -31.09
N ILE A 5 43.13 72.43 -29.84
CA ILE A 5 42.34 72.23 -28.63
C ILE A 5 41.42 73.44 -28.49
N ASN A 6 40.10 73.22 -28.37
CA ASN A 6 39.26 74.07 -27.54
C ASN A 6 38.08 73.29 -26.95
N ILE A 7 37.83 73.58 -25.68
CA ILE A 7 36.91 72.96 -24.73
C ILE A 7 35.46 73.40 -25.04
N VAL A 8 34.48 72.49 -24.92
CA VAL A 8 33.25 72.62 -24.08
C VAL A 8 32.42 71.32 -24.17
N GLY A 9 32.16 70.72 -23.00
CA GLY A 9 30.85 70.18 -22.61
C GLY A 9 30.46 68.75 -23.04
N ILE A 10 30.48 67.82 -22.09
CA ILE A 10 29.27 67.26 -21.43
C ILE A 10 29.68 66.04 -20.59
N LEU A 11 29.20 66.04 -19.35
CA LEU A 11 29.32 64.97 -18.35
C LEU A 11 28.98 63.58 -18.90
N PHE A 12 29.89 62.63 -18.72
CA PHE A 12 29.54 61.22 -18.52
C PHE A 12 30.42 60.66 -17.40
N VAL A 13 29.79 60.40 -16.25
CA VAL A 13 30.39 59.72 -15.11
C VAL A 13 30.62 58.26 -15.49
N PHE A 14 31.89 57.85 -15.44
CA PHE A 14 32.34 56.49 -15.71
C PHE A 14 32.01 55.53 -14.55
N ALA A 15 31.35 54.44 -14.93
CA ALA A 15 31.50 53.06 -14.48
C ALA A 15 32.23 52.78 -13.14
N ILE A 16 31.46 52.37 -12.14
CA ILE A 16 31.89 51.32 -11.21
C ILE A 16 31.23 50.03 -11.68
N ALA A 17 32.07 49.09 -12.10
CA ALA A 17 31.68 47.73 -12.42
C ALA A 17 31.42 46.96 -11.11
N GLU A 18 30.15 46.77 -10.77
CA GLU A 18 29.73 45.67 -9.90
C GLU A 18 29.10 44.58 -10.76
N GLN A 19 29.60 43.36 -10.59
CA GLN A 19 29.18 42.17 -11.32
C GLN A 19 27.69 41.87 -11.09
N PRO A 20 26.94 41.38 -12.10
CA PRO A 20 25.59 40.88 -11.86
C PRO A 20 25.68 39.51 -11.19
N GLY A 21 25.59 39.50 -9.86
CA GLY A 21 25.35 38.29 -9.07
C GLY A 21 23.98 37.71 -9.41
N PHE A 22 23.98 36.47 -9.90
CA PHE A 22 22.87 35.51 -9.93
C PHE A 22 21.49 36.07 -10.28
N ALA A 23 21.20 36.13 -11.58
CA ALA A 23 19.83 35.97 -12.05
C ALA A 23 19.33 34.58 -11.65
N GLN A 24 18.67 34.46 -10.48
CA GLN A 24 17.64 33.45 -10.31
C GLN A 24 16.68 33.66 -11.48
N THR A 25 16.58 32.68 -12.37
CA THR A 25 15.64 32.70 -13.48
C THR A 25 14.25 32.94 -12.89
N ALA A 26 13.75 34.18 -13.01
CA ALA A 26 12.46 34.55 -12.51
C ALA A 26 11.45 33.59 -13.11
N LYS A 27 10.71 32.87 -12.24
CA LYS A 27 9.74 31.88 -12.69
C LYS A 27 8.79 32.54 -13.70
N PRO A 28 8.36 31.83 -14.75
CA PRO A 28 7.35 32.33 -15.66
C PRO A 28 6.16 32.88 -14.89
N LEU A 29 5.70 34.09 -15.24
CA LEU A 29 4.53 34.77 -14.67
C LEU A 29 3.32 33.84 -14.40
N PRO A 30 2.94 32.93 -15.33
CA PRO A 30 1.86 31.98 -15.10
C PRO A 30 2.12 31.01 -13.95
N GLU A 31 3.35 30.54 -13.78
CA GLU A 31 3.75 29.63 -12.71
C GLU A 31 3.78 30.37 -11.36
N GLN A 32 4.31 31.59 -11.32
CA GLN A 32 4.31 32.42 -10.11
C GLN A 32 2.88 32.75 -9.67
N PHE A 33 1.99 33.08 -10.60
CA PHE A 33 0.57 33.32 -10.33
C PHE A 33 -0.13 32.07 -9.76
N GLN A 34 0.11 30.89 -10.35
CA GLN A 34 -0.46 29.64 -9.83
C GLN A 34 0.09 29.29 -8.44
N GLN A 35 1.39 29.47 -8.21
CA GLN A 35 2.01 29.23 -6.92
C GLN A 35 1.41 30.12 -5.83
N LEU A 36 1.26 31.42 -6.10
CA LEU A 36 0.67 32.36 -5.14
C LEU A 36 -0.82 32.12 -4.91
N ARG A 37 -1.57 31.65 -5.92
CA ARG A 37 -2.96 31.21 -5.72
C ARG A 37 -3.08 30.04 -4.75
N ARG A 38 -2.20 29.03 -4.88
CA ARG A 38 -2.17 27.89 -3.95
C ARG A 38 -1.81 28.35 -2.54
N LYS A 39 -0.81 29.21 -2.43
CA LYS A 39 -0.36 29.78 -1.15
C LYS A 39 -1.44 30.63 -0.47
N LEU A 40 -2.20 31.40 -1.24
CA LEU A 40 -3.36 32.16 -0.76
C LEU A 40 -4.48 31.24 -0.27
N ALA A 41 -4.80 30.18 -1.01
CA ALA A 41 -5.81 29.19 -0.62
C ALA A 41 -5.44 28.51 0.71
N PHE A 42 -4.19 28.05 0.83
CA PHE A 42 -3.65 27.51 2.07
C PHE A 42 -3.77 28.50 3.23
N ALA A 43 -3.37 29.76 3.04
CA ALA A 43 -3.45 30.76 4.09
C ALA A 43 -4.91 31.07 4.50
N ARG A 44 -5.87 31.03 3.57
CA ARG A 44 -7.31 31.16 3.85
C ARG A 44 -7.85 29.98 4.66
N ASP A 45 -7.42 28.76 4.32
CA ASP A 45 -7.79 27.57 5.07
C ASP A 45 -7.31 27.70 6.54
N VAL A 46 -6.09 28.20 6.74
CA VAL A 46 -5.53 28.41 8.08
C VAL A 46 -6.24 29.56 8.81
N GLN A 47 -6.55 30.67 8.13
CA GLN A 47 -7.27 31.82 8.69
C GLN A 47 -8.69 31.47 9.14
N SER A 48 -9.36 30.54 8.45
CA SER A 48 -10.69 30.06 8.84
C SER A 48 -10.71 29.38 10.23
N ILE A 49 -9.53 28.92 10.68
CA ILE A 49 -9.34 28.20 11.94
C ILE A 49 -8.96 29.15 13.06
N THR A 50 -7.98 30.04 12.83
CA THR A 50 -7.49 30.96 13.87
C THR A 50 -8.42 32.16 14.08
N ARG A 51 -9.24 32.49 13.08
CA ARG A 51 -10.13 33.67 13.06
C ARG A 51 -9.40 34.99 13.35
N ASP A 52 -8.12 35.06 12.98
CA ASP A 52 -7.32 36.28 13.14
C ASP A 52 -7.75 37.33 12.11
N GLU A 53 -8.26 38.46 12.59
CA GLU A 53 -8.80 39.55 11.77
C GLU A 53 -7.71 40.23 10.94
N HIS A 54 -6.51 40.40 11.50
CA HIS A 54 -5.40 41.08 10.83
C HIS A 54 -4.82 40.22 9.69
N ALA A 55 -4.73 38.91 9.90
CA ALA A 55 -4.41 37.97 8.84
C ALA A 55 -5.49 37.95 7.75
N ALA A 56 -6.78 38.08 8.12
CA ALA A 56 -7.88 38.14 7.15
C ALA A 56 -7.77 39.33 6.19
N GLU A 57 -7.42 40.51 6.71
CA GLU A 57 -7.20 41.73 5.93
C GLU A 57 -6.03 41.60 4.94
N LEU A 58 -4.92 41.01 5.40
CA LEU A 58 -3.75 40.74 4.56
C LEU A 58 -4.09 39.76 3.42
N LEU A 59 -4.89 38.72 3.69
CA LEU A 59 -5.34 37.78 2.67
C LEU A 59 -6.34 38.40 1.68
N MET A 60 -7.22 39.31 2.11
CA MET A 60 -8.06 40.08 1.19
C MET A 60 -7.23 40.98 0.27
N THR A 61 -6.18 41.59 0.81
CA THR A 61 -5.27 42.45 0.05
C THR A 61 -4.52 41.63 -1.01
N ALA A 62 -3.97 40.47 -0.62
CA ALA A 62 -3.32 39.55 -1.54
C ALA A 62 -4.26 39.04 -2.65
N GLU A 63 -5.51 38.75 -2.32
CA GLU A 63 -6.51 38.29 -3.28
C GLU A 63 -6.85 39.39 -4.31
N THR A 64 -6.95 40.63 -3.85
CA THR A 64 -7.18 41.80 -4.71
C THR A 64 -6.00 42.01 -5.67
N ASP A 65 -4.77 41.88 -5.18
CA ASP A 65 -3.58 42.01 -6.01
C ASP A 65 -3.41 40.85 -6.99
N LEU A 66 -3.76 39.61 -6.62
CA LEU A 66 -3.80 38.49 -7.58
C LEU A 66 -4.84 38.73 -8.69
N ARG A 67 -6.04 39.21 -8.37
CA ARG A 67 -7.05 39.53 -9.40
C ARG A 67 -6.54 40.59 -10.37
N ARG A 68 -5.87 41.63 -9.86
CA ARG A 68 -5.24 42.70 -10.67
C ARG A 68 -4.10 42.15 -11.53
N ALA A 69 -3.22 41.32 -10.97
CA ALA A 69 -2.13 40.68 -11.71
C ALA A 69 -2.68 39.83 -12.88
N ASN A 70 -3.71 39.02 -12.66
CA ASN A 70 -4.33 38.19 -13.71
C ASN A 70 -4.91 39.04 -14.86
N ARG A 71 -5.57 40.17 -14.53
CA ARG A 71 -6.07 41.10 -15.53
C ARG A 71 -4.93 41.70 -16.35
N LEU A 72 -3.88 42.18 -15.69
CA LEU A 72 -2.72 42.78 -16.35
C LEU A 72 -1.93 41.77 -17.19
N MET A 73 -1.88 40.50 -16.80
CA MET A 73 -1.32 39.41 -17.60
C MET A 73 -2.09 39.21 -18.91
N ARG A 74 -3.43 39.24 -18.87
CA ARG A 74 -4.29 39.15 -20.08
C ARG A 74 -4.11 40.37 -21.00
N GLU A 75 -3.88 41.55 -20.41
CA GLU A 75 -3.59 42.80 -21.11
C GLU A 75 -2.12 42.91 -21.58
N ARG A 76 -1.30 41.87 -21.40
CA ARG A 76 0.16 41.84 -21.73
C ARG A 76 1.00 42.92 -21.02
N ARG A 77 0.52 43.47 -19.90
CA ARG A 77 1.23 44.45 -19.05
C ARG A 77 2.11 43.75 -18.00
N VAL A 78 3.16 43.08 -18.48
CA VAL A 78 4.04 42.15 -17.76
C VAL A 78 4.68 42.75 -16.48
N VAL A 79 5.20 43.98 -16.56
CA VAL A 79 5.90 44.63 -15.44
C VAL A 79 4.94 44.94 -14.28
N MET A 80 3.76 45.45 -14.60
CA MET A 80 2.74 45.74 -13.58
C MET A 80 2.14 44.46 -13.00
N ALA A 81 2.00 43.40 -13.80
CA ALA A 81 1.60 42.09 -13.30
C ALA A 81 2.59 41.55 -12.25
N HIS A 82 3.91 41.63 -12.50
CA HIS A 82 4.93 41.25 -11.51
C HIS A 82 4.85 42.06 -10.22
N SER A 83 4.66 43.38 -10.32
CA SER A 83 4.51 44.24 -9.15
C SER A 83 3.31 43.85 -8.27
N HIS A 84 2.19 43.49 -8.87
CA HIS A 84 1.02 43.00 -8.12
C HIS A 84 1.24 41.58 -7.56
N LEU A 85 1.93 40.68 -8.28
CA LEU A 85 2.29 39.36 -7.73
C LEU A 85 3.20 39.47 -6.51
N SER A 86 4.22 40.34 -6.56
CA SER A 86 5.14 40.55 -5.44
C SER A 86 4.43 41.10 -4.21
N ARG A 87 3.51 42.06 -4.37
CA ARG A 87 2.68 42.55 -3.26
C ARG A 87 1.77 41.49 -2.68
N ALA A 88 1.15 40.66 -3.52
CA ALA A 88 0.35 39.53 -3.06
C ALA A 88 1.20 38.53 -2.27
N GLU A 89 2.43 38.25 -2.71
CA GLU A 89 3.34 37.36 -2.01
C GLU A 89 3.74 37.88 -0.62
N ILE A 90 4.06 39.17 -0.51
CA ILE A 90 4.40 39.80 0.77
C ILE A 90 3.22 39.71 1.74
N ALA A 91 2.01 40.05 1.28
CA ALA A 91 0.80 40.02 2.11
C ALA A 91 0.45 38.58 2.55
N ILE A 92 0.58 37.58 1.66
CA ILE A 92 0.38 36.16 2.01
C ILE A 92 1.40 35.71 3.06
N ASN A 93 2.67 36.08 2.90
CA ASN A 93 3.72 35.71 3.85
C ASN A 93 3.50 36.32 5.24
N GLN A 94 3.09 37.60 5.30
CA GLN A 94 2.79 38.28 6.56
C GLN A 94 1.57 37.65 7.24
N ALA A 95 0.51 37.35 6.48
CA ALA A 95 -0.65 36.63 7.01
C ALA A 95 -0.25 35.27 7.57
N LEU A 96 0.51 34.48 6.81
CA LEU A 96 1.00 33.16 7.27
C LEU A 96 1.84 33.27 8.54
N LYS A 97 2.70 34.29 8.67
CA LYS A 97 3.50 34.49 9.89
C LYS A 97 2.63 34.73 11.13
N ILE A 98 1.52 35.45 10.99
CA ILE A 98 0.55 35.69 12.06
C ILE A 98 -0.20 34.38 12.36
N LEU A 99 -0.75 33.75 11.32
CA LEU A 99 -1.58 32.55 11.41
C LEU A 99 -0.85 31.34 12.01
N PHE A 100 0.44 31.20 11.74
CA PHE A 100 1.23 30.06 12.21
C PHE A 100 1.96 30.30 13.52
N ARG A 101 1.93 31.54 14.07
CA ARG A 101 2.64 31.88 15.31
C ARG A 101 2.19 31.01 16.47
N ASP A 102 0.89 30.90 16.71
CA ASP A 102 0.35 30.16 17.86
C ASP A 102 0.42 28.64 17.69
N VAL A 103 0.25 28.14 16.46
CA VAL A 103 0.30 26.71 16.14
C VAL A 103 1.73 26.17 16.25
N ILE A 104 2.70 26.90 15.70
CA ILE A 104 4.12 26.53 15.80
C ILE A 104 4.61 26.68 17.23
N GLN A 105 4.17 27.71 17.95
CA GLN A 105 4.53 27.90 19.36
C GLN A 105 4.05 26.74 20.24
N LYS A 106 2.79 26.30 20.12
CA LYS A 106 2.29 25.13 20.86
C LYS A 106 3.02 23.83 20.50
N ARG A 107 3.37 23.65 19.22
CA ARG A 107 4.14 22.47 18.78
C ARG A 107 5.56 22.48 19.29
N LYS A 108 6.20 23.65 19.30
CA LYS A 108 7.51 23.86 19.89
C LYS A 108 7.48 23.53 21.38
N GLU A 109 6.52 24.06 22.13
CA GLU A 109 6.37 23.78 23.57
C GLU A 109 6.16 22.29 23.86
N LYS A 110 5.30 21.60 23.09
CA LYS A 110 5.11 20.15 23.20
C LYS A 110 6.41 19.40 22.92
N LEU A 111 7.10 19.75 21.85
CA LEU A 111 8.35 19.10 21.46
C LEU A 111 9.46 19.35 22.49
N ASP A 112 9.57 20.56 23.03
CA ASP A 112 10.55 20.90 24.08
C ASP A 112 10.30 20.07 25.36
N GLN A 113 9.02 19.79 25.69
CA GLN A 113 8.67 18.89 26.80
C GLN A 113 9.06 17.43 26.50
N LEU A 114 8.75 16.95 25.30
CA LEU A 114 9.08 15.58 24.88
C LEU A 114 10.59 15.36 24.80
N ILE A 115 11.36 16.33 24.32
CA ILE A 115 12.82 16.25 24.27
C ILE A 115 13.38 16.13 25.69
N LYS A 116 12.89 16.93 26.65
CA LYS A 116 13.30 16.82 28.06
C LYS A 116 12.99 15.44 28.66
N GLU A 117 11.82 14.88 28.34
CA GLU A 117 11.46 13.53 28.79
C GLU A 117 12.39 12.48 28.17
N ALA A 118 12.63 12.56 26.85
CA ALA A 118 13.47 11.61 26.13
C ALA A 118 14.94 11.68 26.57
N GLU A 119 15.51 12.87 26.75
CA GLU A 119 16.88 13.07 27.23
C GLU A 119 17.09 12.53 28.65
N ALA A 120 16.04 12.47 29.48
CA ALA A 120 16.11 11.92 30.83
C ALA A 120 16.16 10.39 30.85
N ILE A 121 15.48 9.71 29.90
CA ILE A 121 15.30 8.25 29.95
C ILE A 121 16.13 7.48 28.90
N VAL A 122 16.35 8.05 27.71
CA VAL A 122 16.98 7.37 26.57
C VAL A 122 18.48 7.13 26.77
N PRO A 123 19.30 8.09 27.24
CA PRO A 123 20.73 7.84 27.45
C PRO A 123 21.01 6.77 28.50
N GLY A 124 20.18 6.70 29.56
CA GLY A 124 20.31 5.71 30.64
C GLY A 124 19.79 4.30 30.29
N SER A 125 19.02 4.16 29.21
CA SER A 125 18.41 2.87 28.79
C SER A 125 19.41 1.88 28.17
N GLY A 126 20.54 2.35 27.65
CA GLY A 126 21.50 1.52 26.92
C GLY A 126 21.01 0.97 25.57
N ILE A 127 19.88 1.45 25.03
CA ILE A 127 19.30 0.99 23.76
C ILE A 127 19.86 1.83 22.60
N PRO A 128 20.71 1.28 21.71
CA PRO A 128 21.35 2.06 20.64
C PRO A 128 20.35 2.63 19.63
N GLU A 129 19.26 1.90 19.37
CA GLU A 129 18.21 2.33 18.44
C GLU A 129 17.41 3.53 18.99
N ALA A 130 17.12 3.55 20.29
CA ALA A 130 16.44 4.67 20.93
C ALA A 130 17.31 5.93 20.92
N GLN A 131 18.62 5.79 21.19
CA GLN A 131 19.58 6.90 21.13
C GLN A 131 19.69 7.48 19.72
N LYS A 132 19.86 6.63 18.70
CA LYS A 132 19.89 7.06 17.30
C LYS A 132 18.60 7.78 16.89
N THR A 133 17.45 7.29 17.34
CA THR A 133 16.14 7.89 17.03
C THR A 133 15.99 9.25 17.74
N LEU A 134 16.45 9.39 18.98
CA LEU A 134 16.50 10.66 19.72
C LEU A 134 17.35 11.70 18.98
N GLU A 135 18.56 11.34 18.55
CA GLU A 135 19.46 12.25 17.80
C GLU A 135 18.81 12.75 16.50
N GLN A 136 18.14 11.86 15.76
CA GLN A 136 17.41 12.24 14.55
C GLN A 136 16.24 13.19 14.85
N GLY A 137 15.56 13.00 15.98
CA GLY A 137 14.49 13.88 16.46
C GLY A 137 15.01 15.29 16.79
N ILE A 138 16.14 15.37 17.50
CA ILE A 138 16.80 16.64 17.85
C ILE A 138 17.29 17.37 16.59
N ASN A 139 17.88 16.66 15.63
CA ASN A 139 18.30 17.25 14.36
C ASN A 139 17.10 17.85 13.58
N ASN A 140 15.96 17.15 13.56
CA ASN A 140 14.75 17.70 12.94
C ASN A 140 14.20 18.91 13.70
N HIS A 141 14.30 18.95 15.03
CA HIS A 141 13.93 20.14 15.81
C HIS A 141 14.75 21.37 15.39
N GLN A 142 16.07 21.20 15.22
CA GLN A 142 16.96 22.29 14.76
C GLN A 142 16.61 22.76 13.34
N LEU A 143 16.34 21.83 12.42
CA LEU A 143 15.87 22.15 11.07
C LEU A 143 14.53 22.89 11.08
N ALA A 144 13.63 22.54 12.00
CA ALA A 144 12.34 23.21 12.16
C ALA A 144 12.50 24.67 12.59
N ILE A 145 13.42 24.94 13.53
CA ILE A 145 13.76 26.29 14.00
C ILE A 145 14.39 27.09 12.85
N GLN A 146 15.32 26.50 12.11
CA GLN A 146 15.99 27.17 11.00
C GLN A 146 15.01 27.51 9.88
N ALA A 147 14.16 26.56 9.46
CA ALA A 147 13.12 26.81 8.47
C ALA A 147 12.11 27.88 8.92
N PHE A 148 11.84 27.98 10.23
CA PHE A 148 11.00 29.05 10.77
C PHE A 148 11.67 30.43 10.63
N LYS A 149 12.96 30.53 10.97
CA LYS A 149 13.77 31.75 10.82
C LYS A 149 13.86 32.20 9.36
N ASP A 150 13.99 31.24 8.44
CA ASP A 150 14.08 31.46 6.99
C ASP A 150 12.71 31.75 6.34
N ASN A 151 11.66 31.94 7.15
CA ASN A 151 10.28 32.21 6.71
C ASN A 151 9.68 31.08 5.84
N GLN A 152 10.24 29.87 5.93
CA GLN A 152 9.76 28.65 5.28
C GLN A 152 8.79 27.92 6.21
N ILE A 153 7.66 28.56 6.50
CA ILE A 153 6.69 28.16 7.54
C ILE A 153 6.18 26.71 7.35
N GLU A 154 5.94 26.29 6.11
CA GLU A 154 5.47 24.94 5.78
C GLU A 154 6.52 23.88 6.13
N LYS A 155 7.78 24.10 5.72
CA LYS A 155 8.91 23.21 6.06
C LYS A 155 9.21 23.19 7.55
N SER A 156 9.07 24.34 8.21
CA SER A 156 9.19 24.41 9.67
C SER A 156 8.18 23.47 10.35
N SER A 157 6.92 23.52 9.93
CA SER A 157 5.89 22.62 10.46
C SER A 157 6.19 21.14 10.18
N GLN A 158 6.74 20.81 9.00
CA GLN A 158 7.10 19.43 8.64
C GLN A 158 8.19 18.89 9.57
N HIS A 159 9.26 19.67 9.77
CA HIS A 159 10.35 19.29 10.65
C HIS A 159 9.91 19.21 12.12
N TYR A 160 9.01 20.08 12.60
CA TYR A 160 8.43 19.97 13.95
C TYR A 160 7.65 18.66 14.12
N ASN A 161 6.87 18.25 13.12
CA ASN A 161 6.11 16.99 13.20
C ASN A 161 7.03 15.78 13.20
N ARG A 162 8.04 15.77 12.31
CA ARG A 162 9.02 14.70 12.25
C ARG A 162 9.80 14.57 13.55
N ALA A 163 10.18 15.70 14.16
CA ALA A 163 10.83 15.72 15.45
C ALA A 163 9.93 15.14 16.56
N ILE A 164 8.68 15.57 16.68
CA ILE A 164 7.74 15.04 17.68
C ILE A 164 7.62 13.51 17.56
N TYR A 165 7.41 13.00 16.34
CA TYR A 165 7.31 11.57 16.09
C TYR A 165 8.57 10.80 16.51
N LEU A 166 9.75 11.26 16.09
CA LEU A 166 11.01 10.58 16.41
C LEU A 166 11.29 10.58 17.91
N ILE A 167 10.95 11.67 18.60
CA ILE A 167 11.12 11.76 20.06
C ILE A 167 10.13 10.85 20.79
N GLU A 168 8.85 10.81 20.37
CA GLU A 168 7.85 9.87 20.91
C GLU A 168 8.29 8.40 20.67
N LYS A 169 8.79 8.07 19.47
CA LYS A 169 9.34 6.73 19.15
C LYS A 169 10.53 6.37 20.04
N ALA A 170 11.45 7.30 20.28
CA ALA A 170 12.60 7.07 21.15
C ALA A 170 12.17 6.79 22.60
N ILE A 171 11.16 7.53 23.10
CA ILE A 171 10.57 7.31 24.41
C ILE A 171 9.89 5.94 24.50
N ASP A 172 9.10 5.57 23.48
CA ASP A 172 8.39 4.29 23.45
C ASP A 172 9.34 3.09 23.38
N LEU A 173 10.43 3.19 22.62
CA LEU A 173 11.46 2.14 22.56
C LEU A 173 12.08 1.85 23.95
N VAL A 174 12.23 2.88 24.78
CA VAL A 174 12.74 2.74 26.15
C VAL A 174 11.67 2.24 27.10
N LYS A 175 10.44 2.76 27.01
CA LYS A 175 9.34 2.32 27.89
C LYS A 175 8.96 0.85 27.65
N ASN A 176 9.13 0.37 26.42
CA ASN A 176 8.74 -0.97 26.01
C ASN A 176 9.90 -1.98 26.03
N SER A 177 11.11 -1.60 26.47
CA SER A 177 12.31 -2.44 26.41
C SER A 177 12.29 -3.64 27.34
N ASP A 178 11.63 -3.50 28.50
CA ASP A 178 11.49 -4.56 29.51
C ASP A 178 10.13 -5.27 29.45
N GLN A 179 9.22 -4.80 28.59
CA GLN A 179 7.88 -5.37 28.45
C GLN A 179 7.88 -6.51 27.44
N SER A 180 7.30 -7.65 27.84
CA SER A 180 7.01 -8.71 26.89
C SER A 180 6.04 -8.20 25.82
N ILE A 181 6.12 -8.74 24.61
CA ILE A 181 5.23 -8.34 23.50
C ILE A 181 3.75 -8.61 23.81
N GLU A 182 3.49 -9.56 24.71
CA GLU A 182 2.17 -9.83 25.28
C GLU A 182 1.69 -8.66 26.14
N GLN A 183 2.56 -8.12 27.00
CA GLN A 183 2.25 -6.98 27.87
C GLN A 183 2.03 -5.71 27.05
N GLN A 184 2.82 -5.49 25.99
CA GLN A 184 2.58 -4.40 25.04
C GLN A 184 1.21 -4.51 24.36
N ALA A 185 0.80 -5.73 23.95
CA ALA A 185 -0.52 -5.95 23.35
C ALA A 185 -1.67 -5.74 24.35
N ALA A 186 -1.46 -6.04 25.64
CA ALA A 186 -2.42 -5.76 26.70
C ALA A 186 -2.53 -4.25 26.99
N ASP A 187 -1.40 -3.53 27.00
CA ASP A 187 -1.36 -2.08 27.20
C ASP A 187 -2.06 -1.35 26.04
N GLU A 188 -1.87 -1.79 24.79
CA GLU A 188 -2.56 -1.23 23.63
C GLU A 188 -4.08 -1.48 23.65
N ALA A 189 -4.51 -2.65 24.14
CA ALA A 189 -5.94 -2.93 24.37
C ALA A 189 -6.52 -1.94 25.40
N TYR A 190 -5.82 -1.75 26.53
CA TYR A 190 -6.22 -0.83 27.58
C TYR A 190 -6.28 0.63 27.09
N ARG A 191 -5.28 1.08 26.33
CA ARG A 191 -5.23 2.42 25.72
C ARG A 191 -6.41 2.64 24.77
N PHE A 192 -6.73 1.66 23.92
CA PHE A 192 -7.87 1.72 23.02
C PHE A 192 -9.19 1.88 23.79
N ASP A 193 -9.42 1.05 24.81
CA ASP A 193 -10.66 1.07 25.61
C ASP A 193 -10.82 2.37 26.40
N GLN A 194 -9.73 2.86 27.00
CA GLN A 194 -9.66 4.18 27.64
C GLN A 194 -10.05 5.28 26.65
N TYR A 195 -9.42 5.28 25.47
CA TYR A 195 -9.65 6.30 24.45
C TYR A 195 -11.09 6.28 23.95
N LEU A 196 -11.64 5.10 23.65
CA LEU A 196 -13.04 4.94 23.27
C LEU A 196 -13.97 5.45 24.36
N SER A 197 -13.74 5.07 25.62
CA SER A 197 -14.60 5.44 26.75
C SER A 197 -14.61 6.95 27.00
N GLN A 198 -13.44 7.59 27.01
CA GLN A 198 -13.31 9.04 27.24
C GLN A 198 -13.97 9.87 26.14
N ASN A 199 -14.00 9.36 24.90
CA ASN A 199 -14.47 10.10 23.73
C ASN A 199 -15.87 9.69 23.25
N LYS A 200 -16.47 8.67 23.87
CA LYS A 200 -17.78 8.11 23.52
C LYS A 200 -18.89 9.16 23.47
N ALA A 201 -18.94 10.04 24.47
CA ALA A 201 -19.95 11.10 24.59
C ALA A 201 -19.90 12.13 23.46
N VAL A 202 -18.78 12.23 22.74
CA VAL A 202 -18.62 13.14 21.60
C VAL A 202 -18.88 12.41 20.28
N ILE A 203 -18.44 11.15 20.17
CA ILE A 203 -18.50 10.38 18.91
C ILE A 203 -19.90 9.82 18.65
N GLU A 204 -20.54 9.19 19.64
CA GLU A 204 -21.83 8.50 19.45
C GLU A 204 -22.99 9.42 19.06
N PRO A 205 -23.14 10.65 19.60
CA PRO A 205 -24.23 11.53 19.22
C PRO A 205 -24.06 12.18 17.84
N SER A 206 -22.91 11.99 17.18
CA SER A 206 -22.61 12.63 15.90
C SER A 206 -23.57 12.16 14.80
N ARG A 207 -24.16 13.14 14.10
CA ARG A 207 -25.05 12.89 12.95
C ARG A 207 -24.28 12.64 11.64
N ASN A 208 -22.95 12.75 11.65
CA ASN A 208 -22.13 12.54 10.46
C ASN A 208 -21.95 11.04 10.18
N GLU A 209 -22.45 10.56 9.04
CA GLU A 209 -22.37 9.15 8.65
C GLU A 209 -20.92 8.64 8.51
N THR A 210 -19.97 9.52 8.19
CA THR A 210 -18.54 9.15 8.13
C THR A 210 -17.97 8.88 9.52
N VAL A 211 -18.42 9.62 10.53
CA VAL A 211 -18.05 9.39 11.94
C VAL A 211 -18.52 8.02 12.40
N LYS A 212 -19.80 7.71 12.16
CA LYS A 212 -20.40 6.42 12.52
C LYS A 212 -19.68 5.26 11.82
N ARG A 213 -19.38 5.41 10.53
CA ARG A 213 -18.65 4.39 9.76
C ARG A 213 -17.24 4.17 10.30
N ASN A 214 -16.49 5.24 10.61
CA ASN A 214 -15.15 5.13 11.18
C ASN A 214 -15.17 4.50 12.57
N GLN A 215 -16.13 4.87 13.42
CA GLN A 215 -16.33 4.24 14.72
C GLN A 215 -16.62 2.74 14.59
N GLN A 216 -17.52 2.35 13.68
CA GLN A 216 -17.88 0.95 13.48
C GLN A 216 -16.70 0.11 12.95
N LEU A 217 -15.92 0.67 12.03
CA LEU A 217 -14.69 0.04 11.54
C LEU A 217 -13.62 -0.07 12.64
N ALA A 218 -13.47 0.94 13.49
CA ALA A 218 -12.57 0.90 14.64
C ALA A 218 -12.93 -0.25 15.58
N LEU A 219 -14.20 -0.38 15.95
CA LEU A 219 -14.69 -1.45 16.83
C LEU A 219 -14.49 -2.85 16.21
N ASN A 220 -14.69 -2.98 14.90
CA ASN A 220 -14.44 -4.24 14.20
C ASN A 220 -12.95 -4.62 14.20
N LEU A 221 -12.04 -3.64 14.06
CA LEU A 221 -10.60 -3.88 14.13
C LEU A 221 -10.15 -4.20 15.56
N ALA A 222 -10.68 -3.51 16.57
CA ALA A 222 -10.41 -3.85 17.97
C ALA A 222 -10.85 -5.28 18.32
N ARG A 223 -12.02 -5.71 17.82
CA ARG A 223 -12.46 -7.11 17.99
C ARG A 223 -11.50 -8.11 17.33
N LYS A 224 -10.95 -7.78 16.17
CA LYS A 224 -9.90 -8.60 15.51
C LYS A 224 -8.60 -8.59 16.31
N ALA A 225 -8.24 -7.45 16.89
CA ALA A 225 -7.09 -7.29 17.78
C ALA A 225 -7.22 -8.20 19.01
N ASP A 226 -8.39 -8.23 19.63
CA ASP A 226 -8.70 -9.12 20.76
C ASP A 226 -8.58 -10.60 20.41
N ILE A 227 -9.09 -11.01 19.24
CA ILE A 227 -8.97 -12.38 18.76
C ILE A 227 -7.49 -12.74 18.53
N ALA A 228 -6.75 -11.88 17.83
CA ALA A 228 -5.32 -12.07 17.59
C ALA A 228 -4.54 -12.17 18.92
N ARG A 229 -4.85 -11.32 19.89
CA ARG A 229 -4.22 -11.33 21.22
C ARG A 229 -4.49 -12.64 21.95
N LYS A 230 -5.74 -13.13 21.93
CA LYS A 230 -6.12 -14.42 22.55
C LYS A 230 -5.45 -15.63 21.88
N ASN A 231 -5.14 -15.53 20.59
CA ASN A 231 -4.45 -16.56 19.83
C ASN A 231 -2.92 -16.50 19.99
N GLY A 232 -2.39 -15.60 20.82
CA GLY A 232 -0.94 -15.40 20.99
C GLY A 232 -0.26 -14.62 19.86
N GLU A 233 -1.04 -14.07 18.92
CA GLU A 233 -0.54 -13.28 17.78
C GLU A 233 -0.35 -11.81 18.20
N TYR A 234 0.50 -11.56 19.19
CA TYR A 234 0.60 -10.26 19.87
C TYR A 234 1.00 -9.09 18.97
N ARG A 235 1.90 -9.29 18.00
CA ARG A 235 2.22 -8.25 17.00
C ARG A 235 1.01 -7.86 16.16
N LEU A 236 0.21 -8.84 15.75
CA LEU A 236 -0.99 -8.60 14.95
C LEU A 236 -2.06 -7.88 15.77
N ALA A 237 -2.17 -8.22 17.06
CA ALA A 237 -3.05 -7.51 17.98
C ALA A 237 -2.68 -6.03 18.10
N ILE A 238 -1.39 -5.73 18.31
CA ILE A 238 -0.87 -4.35 18.38
C ILE A 238 -1.19 -3.59 17.08
N ASP A 239 -0.90 -4.19 15.91
CA ASP A 239 -1.21 -3.59 14.61
C ASP A 239 -2.70 -3.23 14.47
N TYR A 240 -3.60 -4.13 14.91
CA TYR A 240 -5.03 -3.90 14.84
C TYR A 240 -5.51 -2.85 15.85
N TYR A 241 -4.97 -2.82 17.07
CA TYR A 241 -5.29 -1.78 18.05
C TYR A 241 -4.88 -0.40 17.58
N HIS A 242 -3.68 -0.25 17.02
CA HIS A 242 -3.25 1.03 16.45
C HIS A 242 -4.17 1.49 15.31
N GLN A 243 -4.57 0.59 14.42
CA GLN A 243 -5.52 0.93 13.34
C GLN A 243 -6.90 1.32 13.90
N ALA A 244 -7.37 0.61 14.93
CA ALA A 244 -8.63 0.90 15.58
C ALA A 244 -8.61 2.28 16.27
N THR A 245 -7.58 2.57 17.07
CA THR A 245 -7.40 3.86 17.76
C THR A 245 -7.36 5.03 16.76
N ARG A 246 -6.67 4.86 15.62
CA ARG A 246 -6.61 5.88 14.55
C ARG A 246 -7.97 6.20 13.95
N LEU A 247 -8.79 5.19 13.67
CA LEU A 247 -10.15 5.41 13.15
C LEU A 247 -11.05 6.12 14.17
N LEU A 248 -10.87 5.80 15.45
CA LEU A 248 -11.57 6.45 16.56
C LEU A 248 -11.16 7.93 16.71
N LEU A 249 -9.88 8.24 16.56
CA LEU A 249 -9.37 9.61 16.57
C LEU A 249 -9.89 10.43 15.39
N ARG A 250 -10.01 9.83 14.20
CA ARG A 250 -10.67 10.45 13.03
C ARG A 250 -12.15 10.72 13.30
N ALA A 251 -12.85 9.74 13.86
CA ALA A 251 -14.26 9.89 14.23
C ALA A 251 -14.45 11.03 15.24
N LEU A 252 -13.58 11.14 16.25
CA LEU A 252 -13.60 12.24 17.23
C LEU A 252 -13.39 13.61 16.58
N ASN A 253 -12.36 13.77 15.76
CA ASN A 253 -12.06 15.05 15.11
C ASN A 253 -13.23 15.53 14.25
N MET A 254 -13.80 14.63 13.44
CA MET A 254 -14.99 14.92 12.64
C MET A 254 -16.23 15.22 13.50
N ALA A 255 -16.43 14.51 14.61
CA ALA A 255 -17.55 14.75 15.53
C ALA A 255 -17.45 16.11 16.23
N GLN A 256 -16.23 16.58 16.50
CA GLN A 256 -15.96 17.92 17.06
C GLN A 256 -16.10 19.06 16.03
N GLY A 257 -16.56 18.78 14.81
CA GLY A 257 -16.68 19.80 13.76
C GLY A 257 -15.34 20.33 13.26
N LYS A 258 -14.23 19.67 13.59
CA LYS A 258 -12.93 19.93 12.95
C LYS A 258 -13.01 19.28 11.58
N THR A 259 -13.32 20.08 10.55
CA THR A 259 -13.25 19.65 9.15
C THR A 259 -11.88 19.02 8.93
N GLU A 260 -11.85 17.74 8.54
CA GLU A 260 -10.59 17.02 8.37
C GLU A 260 -9.66 17.79 7.44
N GLN A 261 -8.56 18.24 8.02
CA GLN A 261 -7.50 19.00 7.39
C GLN A 261 -6.86 18.13 6.30
N SER A 262 -7.27 18.33 5.04
CA SER A 262 -6.84 17.54 3.87
C SER A 262 -5.31 17.39 3.80
N ALA A 263 -4.56 18.47 4.05
CA ALA A 263 -3.10 18.41 4.03
C ALA A 263 -2.51 17.59 5.19
N LEU A 264 -2.87 17.92 6.45
CA LEU A 264 -2.38 17.21 7.65
C LEU A 264 -2.73 15.71 7.61
N ARG A 265 -3.93 15.35 7.12
CA ARG A 265 -4.33 13.96 6.93
C ARG A 265 -3.42 13.22 5.94
N VAL A 266 -3.01 13.86 4.85
CA VAL A 266 -2.13 13.24 3.86
C VAL A 266 -0.70 13.13 4.38
N TYR A 267 -0.24 14.10 5.17
CA TYR A 267 1.03 14.00 5.89
C TYR A 267 1.04 12.81 6.87
N ASP A 268 -0.01 12.67 7.69
CA ASP A 268 -0.11 11.54 8.63
C ASP A 268 -0.17 10.20 7.88
N GLU A 269 -0.92 10.11 6.77
CA GLU A 269 -1.02 8.87 5.99
C GLU A 269 0.28 8.48 5.26
N ILE A 270 1.13 9.45 4.91
CA ILE A 270 2.43 9.17 4.31
C ILE A 270 3.45 8.80 5.39
N THR A 271 3.46 9.50 6.52
CA THR A 271 4.29 9.14 7.69
C THR A 271 3.99 7.71 8.16
N LEU A 272 2.71 7.35 8.22
CA LEU A 272 2.27 5.99 8.55
C LEU A 272 2.63 4.96 7.48
N LEU A 273 2.76 5.35 6.21
CA LEU A 273 3.28 4.45 5.17
C LEU A 273 4.78 4.22 5.37
N ASP A 274 5.53 5.25 5.76
CA ASP A 274 6.95 5.14 6.06
C ASP A 274 7.20 4.14 7.20
N GLU A 275 6.43 4.25 8.29
CA GLU A 275 6.43 3.29 9.40
C GLU A 275 6.14 1.86 8.94
N LEU A 276 5.12 1.69 8.08
CA LEU A 276 4.69 0.37 7.62
C LEU A 276 5.75 -0.30 6.75
N ILE A 277 6.45 0.47 5.92
CA ILE A 277 7.55 -0.01 5.08
C ILE A 277 8.78 -0.34 5.94
N GLU A 278 9.14 0.53 6.89
CA GLU A 278 10.29 0.31 7.79
C GLU A 278 10.09 -0.95 8.64
N ASN A 279 8.91 -1.14 9.23
CA ASN A 279 8.57 -2.32 10.04
C ASN A 279 8.60 -3.61 9.21
N VAL A 280 8.18 -3.52 7.95
CA VAL A 280 8.26 -4.62 6.99
C VAL A 280 9.72 -4.92 6.65
N GLU A 281 10.52 -3.93 6.30
CA GLU A 281 11.95 -4.15 6.00
C GLU A 281 12.65 -4.86 7.17
N GLN A 282 12.43 -4.39 8.41
CA GLN A 282 13.01 -5.00 9.60
C GLN A 282 12.50 -6.44 9.85
N SER A 283 11.25 -6.73 9.53
CA SER A 283 10.65 -8.07 9.74
C SER A 283 10.93 -9.07 8.62
N PHE A 284 11.32 -8.60 7.43
CA PHE A 284 11.44 -9.43 6.20
C PHE A 284 12.88 -9.59 5.68
N LEU A 285 13.89 -9.04 6.38
CA LEU A 285 15.33 -9.19 6.06
C LEU A 285 15.94 -10.57 6.40
N SER A 286 15.15 -11.57 6.79
CA SER A 286 15.64 -12.90 7.14
C SER A 286 15.67 -13.85 5.93
N GLU A 287 16.81 -13.92 5.22
CA GLU A 287 17.39 -14.96 4.32
C GLU A 287 16.47 -15.85 3.41
N SER A 288 15.17 -15.63 3.34
CA SER A 288 14.18 -16.53 2.71
C SER A 288 13.01 -15.78 2.07
N ALA A 289 13.22 -14.53 1.63
CA ALA A 289 12.21 -13.76 0.93
C ALA A 289 12.03 -14.27 -0.52
N ASP A 290 10.82 -14.70 -0.87
CA ASP A 290 10.42 -15.04 -2.25
C ASP A 290 10.59 -13.82 -3.17
N GLU A 291 11.09 -14.02 -4.40
CA GLU A 291 11.37 -12.97 -5.40
C GLU A 291 10.14 -12.08 -5.66
N LYS A 292 8.94 -12.66 -5.58
CA LYS A 292 7.67 -11.92 -5.70
C LYS A 292 7.38 -11.00 -4.52
N THR A 293 7.84 -11.35 -3.32
CA THR A 293 7.70 -10.55 -2.10
C THR A 293 8.63 -9.35 -2.15
N GLU A 294 9.87 -9.54 -2.64
CA GLU A 294 10.81 -8.46 -2.90
C GLU A 294 10.30 -7.49 -3.97
N LEU A 295 9.72 -8.00 -5.07
CA LEU A 295 9.10 -7.16 -6.10
C LEU A 295 7.93 -6.30 -5.56
N LEU A 296 7.08 -6.87 -4.70
CA LEU A 296 5.98 -6.14 -4.06
C LEU A 296 6.50 -5.05 -3.11
N LEU A 297 7.52 -5.36 -2.32
CA LEU A 297 8.16 -4.40 -1.42
C LEU A 297 8.83 -3.25 -2.20
N ASN A 298 9.58 -3.56 -3.25
CA ASN A 298 10.20 -2.56 -4.12
C ASN A 298 9.15 -1.66 -4.79
N ARG A 299 8.03 -2.24 -5.23
CA ARG A 299 6.92 -1.45 -5.79
C ARG A 299 6.22 -0.58 -4.74
N ALA A 300 6.10 -1.06 -3.50
CA ALA A 300 5.57 -0.27 -2.39
C ALA A 300 6.48 0.92 -2.04
N LYS A 301 7.80 0.73 -2.02
CA LYS A 301 8.79 1.82 -1.83
C LYS A 301 8.75 2.84 -2.96
N GLN A 302 8.58 2.39 -4.21
CA GLN A 302 8.40 3.31 -5.33
C GLN A 302 7.13 4.16 -5.17
N LEU A 303 6.01 3.54 -4.76
CA LEU A 303 4.76 4.26 -4.50
C LEU A 303 4.85 5.19 -3.29
N GLN A 304 5.65 4.85 -2.28
CA GLN A 304 6.00 5.73 -1.16
C GLN A 304 6.76 6.97 -1.63
N GLN A 305 7.79 6.79 -2.47
CA GLN A 305 8.51 7.92 -3.08
C GLN A 305 7.59 8.78 -3.95
N GLU A 306 6.73 8.17 -4.77
CA GLU A 306 5.72 8.89 -5.56
C GLU A 306 4.71 9.63 -4.68
N ALA A 307 4.36 9.08 -3.50
CA ALA A 307 3.48 9.72 -2.53
C ALA A 307 4.16 10.95 -1.89
N HIS A 308 5.44 10.84 -1.50
CA HIS A 308 6.25 11.96 -1.01
C HIS A 308 6.42 13.04 -2.09
N GLN A 309 6.73 12.66 -3.33
CA GLN A 309 6.80 13.62 -4.44
C GLN A 309 5.46 14.30 -4.71
N ALA A 310 4.34 13.57 -4.62
CA ALA A 310 3.01 14.16 -4.78
C ALA A 310 2.65 15.07 -3.59
N LEU A 311 3.12 14.75 -2.39
CA LEU A 311 2.98 15.57 -1.18
C LEU A 311 3.78 16.87 -1.28
N ASP A 312 5.04 16.79 -1.71
CA ASP A 312 5.94 17.92 -1.97
C ASP A 312 5.37 18.85 -3.05
N ASN A 313 4.68 18.28 -4.04
CA ASN A 313 3.99 19.01 -5.10
C ASN A 313 2.58 19.50 -4.70
N GLN A 314 2.17 19.31 -3.45
CA GLN A 314 0.86 19.69 -2.88
C GLN A 314 -0.35 19.02 -3.58
N ASN A 315 -0.12 17.89 -4.25
CA ASN A 315 -1.14 17.07 -4.89
C ASN A 315 -1.70 16.03 -3.89
N TYR A 316 -2.35 16.51 -2.83
CA TYR A 316 -2.80 15.71 -1.69
C TYR A 316 -3.65 14.49 -2.07
N GLY A 317 -4.53 14.61 -3.07
CA GLY A 317 -5.34 13.48 -3.55
C GLY A 317 -4.51 12.39 -4.23
N ILE A 318 -3.45 12.76 -4.94
CA ILE A 318 -2.52 11.82 -5.59
C ILE A 318 -1.64 11.17 -4.51
N ALA A 319 -1.11 11.98 -3.60
CA ALA A 319 -0.28 11.55 -2.49
C ALA A 319 -1.02 10.52 -1.61
N LEU A 320 -2.29 10.77 -1.29
CA LEU A 320 -3.15 9.84 -0.55
C LEU A 320 -3.40 8.54 -1.34
N ARG A 321 -3.71 8.64 -2.64
CA ARG A 321 -3.98 7.47 -3.48
C ARG A 321 -2.73 6.59 -3.64
N ARG A 322 -1.55 7.20 -3.81
CA ARG A 322 -0.27 6.50 -3.86
C ARG A 322 0.05 5.83 -2.52
N SER A 323 -0.22 6.51 -1.42
CA SER A 323 -0.07 5.93 -0.09
C SER A 323 -0.98 4.72 0.14
N GLN A 324 -2.26 4.81 -0.25
CA GLN A 324 -3.20 3.69 -0.18
C GLN A 324 -2.76 2.50 -1.04
N LEU A 325 -2.34 2.75 -2.28
CA LEU A 325 -1.85 1.69 -3.17
C LEU A 325 -0.60 0.99 -2.60
N ALA A 326 0.32 1.75 -2.02
CA ALA A 326 1.51 1.20 -1.36
C ALA A 326 1.12 0.31 -0.18
N ARG A 327 0.16 0.76 0.65
CA ARG A 327 -0.38 -0.06 1.76
C ARG A 327 -1.10 -1.31 1.30
N ASP A 328 -1.89 -1.25 0.24
CA ASP A 328 -2.55 -2.44 -0.30
C ASP A 328 -1.54 -3.48 -0.77
N LEU A 329 -0.41 -3.05 -1.35
CA LEU A 329 0.69 -3.95 -1.73
C LEU A 329 1.36 -4.56 -0.50
N ILE A 330 1.62 -3.75 0.52
CA ILE A 330 2.18 -4.24 1.79
C ILE A 330 1.22 -5.18 2.49
N GLU A 331 -0.08 -4.88 2.52
CA GLU A 331 -1.09 -5.77 3.12
C GLU A 331 -1.19 -7.09 2.36
N ARG A 332 -1.11 -7.07 1.03
CA ARG A 332 -1.05 -8.31 0.20
C ARG A 332 0.22 -9.11 0.47
N MET A 333 1.34 -8.43 0.62
CA MET A 333 2.63 -9.03 0.96
C MET A 333 2.55 -9.69 2.35
N VAL A 334 2.12 -8.93 3.36
CA VAL A 334 1.89 -9.39 4.74
C VAL A 334 0.86 -10.52 4.81
N LYS A 335 -0.24 -10.48 4.05
CA LYS A 335 -1.22 -11.59 4.00
C LYS A 335 -0.67 -12.86 3.33
N LYS A 336 0.25 -12.71 2.38
CA LYS A 336 0.93 -13.84 1.73
C LYS A 336 1.99 -14.46 2.64
N THR A 337 2.68 -13.66 3.44
CA THR A 337 3.75 -14.10 4.34
C THR A 337 3.29 -14.43 5.76
N ARG A 338 2.12 -13.93 6.23
CA ARG A 338 1.49 -14.25 7.52
C ARG A 338 0.49 -15.40 7.46
N ARG A 339 0.33 -16.08 6.31
CA ARG A 339 0.04 -17.51 6.43
C ARG A 339 1.33 -18.10 6.97
N PRO A 340 1.37 -18.64 8.21
CA PRO A 340 2.47 -19.56 8.48
C PRO A 340 2.48 -20.53 7.29
N PRO A 341 3.64 -20.95 6.78
CA PRO A 341 3.63 -22.25 6.17
C PRO A 341 3.14 -23.16 7.31
N LYS A 342 1.82 -23.47 7.35
CA LYS A 342 1.47 -24.88 7.47
C LYS A 342 2.50 -25.52 6.56
N ASP A 343 3.37 -26.35 7.13
CA ASP A 343 4.40 -27.06 6.39
C ASP A 343 3.76 -27.40 5.03
N ILE A 344 4.41 -27.12 3.91
CA ILE A 344 3.78 -27.40 2.59
C ILE A 344 3.24 -28.85 2.62
N SER A 345 3.91 -29.71 3.39
CA SER A 345 3.41 -30.99 3.87
C SER A 345 2.03 -30.96 4.56
N GLU A 346 1.83 -30.22 5.65
CA GLU A 346 0.54 -30.03 6.35
C GLU A 346 -0.57 -29.41 5.47
N GLN A 347 -0.24 -28.49 4.56
CA GLN A 347 -1.25 -27.93 3.64
C GLN A 347 -1.73 -28.98 2.66
N ILE A 348 -0.78 -29.72 2.08
CA ILE A 348 -1.07 -30.82 1.18
C ILE A 348 -1.79 -31.93 1.94
N ALA A 349 -1.41 -32.24 3.17
CA ALA A 349 -2.08 -33.21 4.04
C ALA A 349 -3.53 -32.80 4.32
N ALA A 350 -3.79 -31.54 4.67
CA ALA A 350 -5.16 -31.04 4.85
C ALA A 350 -5.98 -31.06 3.56
N GLN A 351 -5.36 -30.79 2.40
CA GLN A 351 -6.02 -30.92 1.10
C GLN A 351 -6.33 -32.39 0.74
N LEU A 352 -5.44 -33.31 1.09
CA LEU A 352 -5.65 -34.76 0.92
C LEU A 352 -6.75 -35.27 1.84
N GLU A 353 -6.82 -34.76 3.07
CA GLU A 353 -7.88 -35.11 4.03
C GLU A 353 -9.24 -34.60 3.56
N ALA A 354 -9.33 -33.33 3.14
CA ALA A 354 -10.56 -32.78 2.55
C ALA A 354 -10.99 -33.54 1.29
N LEU A 355 -10.03 -33.86 0.41
CA LEU A 355 -10.30 -34.68 -0.77
C LEU A 355 -10.75 -36.10 -0.39
N ASN A 356 -10.24 -36.67 0.70
CA ASN A 356 -10.66 -37.98 1.18
C ASN A 356 -12.14 -37.97 1.60
N TYR A 357 -12.55 -36.95 2.38
CA TYR A 357 -13.96 -36.77 2.73
C TYR A 357 -14.84 -36.55 1.48
N GLU A 358 -14.40 -35.73 0.53
CA GLU A 358 -15.12 -35.51 -0.75
C GLU A 358 -15.33 -36.83 -1.52
N LEU A 359 -14.30 -37.69 -1.56
CA LEU A 359 -14.37 -38.99 -2.25
C LEU A 359 -15.25 -40.01 -1.51
N GLU A 360 -15.17 -40.07 -0.18
CA GLU A 360 -16.01 -40.96 0.64
C GLU A 360 -17.49 -40.58 0.55
N GLU A 361 -17.79 -39.28 0.57
CA GLU A 361 -19.14 -38.77 0.38
C GLU A 361 -19.68 -39.12 -1.01
N LEU A 362 -18.87 -38.92 -2.06
CA LEU A 362 -19.21 -39.32 -3.43
C LEU A 362 -19.41 -40.83 -3.56
N GLU A 363 -18.56 -41.64 -2.95
CA GLU A 363 -18.68 -43.11 -2.95
C GLU A 363 -19.98 -43.56 -2.29
N PHE A 364 -20.34 -42.94 -1.16
CA PHE A 364 -21.60 -43.20 -0.47
C PHE A 364 -22.80 -42.87 -1.37
N PHE A 365 -22.85 -41.67 -1.98
CA PHE A 365 -23.93 -41.31 -2.91
C PHE A 365 -23.97 -42.16 -4.18
N MET A 366 -22.82 -42.67 -4.62
CA MET A 366 -22.71 -43.51 -5.81
C MET A 366 -22.96 -44.99 -5.56
N SER A 367 -23.07 -45.43 -4.31
CA SER A 367 -23.39 -46.82 -3.96
C SER A 367 -24.71 -47.28 -4.60
N ASP A 368 -25.67 -46.34 -4.75
CA ASP A 368 -26.97 -46.54 -5.40
C ASP A 368 -27.00 -46.17 -6.90
N SER A 369 -25.93 -45.56 -7.43
CA SER A 369 -25.83 -45.16 -8.85
C SER A 369 -25.35 -46.31 -9.75
N SER A 370 -26.04 -46.56 -10.86
CA SER A 370 -25.66 -47.55 -11.89
C SER A 370 -24.69 -46.99 -12.96
N ASP A 371 -24.25 -45.74 -12.86
CA ASP A 371 -23.41 -45.11 -13.88
C ASP A 371 -21.96 -45.62 -13.84
N GLN A 372 -21.58 -46.38 -14.87
CA GLN A 372 -20.26 -46.98 -15.00
C GLN A 372 -19.15 -45.94 -15.25
N GLU A 373 -19.45 -44.82 -15.91
CA GLU A 373 -18.49 -43.74 -16.17
C GLU A 373 -18.23 -42.92 -14.91
N ALA A 374 -19.27 -42.60 -14.13
CA ALA A 374 -19.10 -41.95 -12.83
C ALA A 374 -18.24 -42.79 -11.89
N ARG A 375 -18.49 -44.11 -11.81
CA ARG A 375 -17.65 -45.05 -11.04
C ARG A 375 -16.20 -45.07 -11.51
N LYS A 376 -15.96 -45.00 -12.83
CA LYS A 376 -14.60 -44.92 -13.36
C LYS A 376 -13.90 -43.61 -13.00
N LEU A 377 -14.59 -42.48 -13.08
CA LEU A 377 -14.04 -41.18 -12.70
C LEU A 377 -13.67 -41.16 -11.21
N LEU A 378 -14.54 -41.70 -10.35
CA LEU A 378 -14.26 -41.82 -8.92
C LEU A 378 -13.03 -42.71 -8.67
N ASN A 379 -12.92 -43.86 -9.34
CA ASN A 379 -11.74 -44.72 -9.24
C ASN A 379 -10.46 -44.01 -9.68
N TYR A 380 -10.49 -43.24 -10.77
CA TYR A 380 -9.34 -42.44 -11.19
C TYR A 380 -9.00 -41.31 -10.20
N ALA A 381 -10.02 -40.70 -9.57
CA ALA A 381 -9.83 -39.68 -8.55
C ALA A 381 -9.17 -40.26 -7.29
N ALA A 382 -9.59 -41.45 -6.84
CA ALA A 382 -8.98 -42.19 -5.73
C ALA A 382 -7.53 -42.57 -6.03
N LEU A 383 -7.25 -43.13 -7.22
CA LEU A 383 -5.87 -43.43 -7.66
C LEU A 383 -4.98 -42.19 -7.72
N ALA A 384 -5.54 -41.04 -8.14
CA ALA A 384 -4.83 -39.77 -8.13
C ALA A 384 -4.55 -39.31 -6.68
N ARG A 385 -5.55 -39.36 -5.79
CA ARG A 385 -5.37 -39.05 -4.36
C ARG A 385 -4.24 -39.86 -3.73
N ASP A 386 -4.17 -41.16 -4.00
CA ASP A 386 -3.09 -42.03 -3.47
C ASP A 386 -1.72 -41.66 -4.04
N ARG A 387 -1.64 -41.34 -5.34
CA ARG A 387 -0.40 -40.83 -5.95
C ARG A 387 0.02 -39.49 -5.35
N ALA A 388 -0.92 -38.62 -5.02
CA ALA A 388 -0.63 -37.35 -4.36
C ALA A 388 -0.10 -37.57 -2.93
N GLU A 389 -0.64 -38.55 -2.19
CA GLU A 389 -0.12 -38.95 -0.88
C GLU A 389 1.29 -39.52 -0.97
N GLN A 390 1.57 -40.38 -1.97
CA GLN A 390 2.92 -40.90 -2.21
C GLN A 390 3.90 -39.77 -2.58
N ALA A 391 3.49 -38.82 -3.43
CA ALA A 391 4.30 -37.66 -3.79
C ALA A 391 4.59 -36.77 -2.57
N LEU A 392 3.64 -36.63 -1.66
CA LEU A 392 3.81 -35.96 -0.37
C LEU A 392 4.85 -36.68 0.50
N LYS A 393 4.72 -38.00 0.69
CA LYS A 393 5.70 -38.82 1.44
C LYS A 393 7.12 -38.69 0.90
N ASN A 394 7.25 -38.59 -0.43
CA ASN A 394 8.52 -38.40 -1.13
C ASN A 394 9.00 -36.93 -1.16
N LYS A 395 8.33 -36.02 -0.44
CA LYS A 395 8.61 -34.57 -0.40
C LYS A 395 8.55 -33.88 -1.77
N ASN A 396 7.90 -34.50 -2.75
CA ASN A 396 7.69 -33.93 -4.08
C ASN A 396 6.39 -33.12 -4.10
N TYR A 397 6.39 -32.01 -3.37
CA TYR A 397 5.22 -31.18 -3.11
C TYR A 397 4.56 -30.65 -4.38
N ARG A 398 5.35 -30.29 -5.39
CA ARG A 398 4.85 -29.82 -6.69
C ARG A 398 4.01 -30.90 -7.37
N VAL A 399 4.50 -32.13 -7.41
CA VAL A 399 3.75 -33.24 -8.01
C VAL A 399 2.50 -33.53 -7.19
N SER A 400 2.60 -33.53 -5.86
CA SER A 400 1.43 -33.77 -5.00
C SER A 400 0.29 -32.77 -5.24
N ILE A 401 0.60 -31.46 -5.29
CA ILE A 401 -0.40 -30.42 -5.56
C ILE A 401 -1.08 -30.60 -6.93
N GLU A 402 -0.32 -30.93 -7.96
CA GLU A 402 -0.88 -31.10 -9.31
C GLU A 402 -1.76 -32.35 -9.40
N VAL A 403 -1.39 -33.42 -8.70
CA VAL A 403 -2.18 -34.64 -8.66
C VAL A 403 -3.44 -34.45 -7.80
N ILE A 404 -3.42 -33.63 -6.75
CA ILE A 404 -4.64 -33.23 -5.99
C ILE A 404 -5.62 -32.50 -6.90
N LYS A 405 -5.15 -31.55 -7.72
CA LYS A 405 -6.01 -30.83 -8.68
C LYS A 405 -6.65 -31.80 -9.67
N MET A 406 -5.88 -32.76 -10.17
CA MET A 406 -6.37 -33.82 -11.05
C MET A 406 -7.47 -34.64 -10.36
N ALA A 407 -7.24 -35.07 -9.12
CA ALA A 407 -8.22 -35.83 -8.36
C ALA A 407 -9.53 -35.04 -8.14
N LYS A 408 -9.43 -33.76 -7.76
CA LYS A 408 -10.60 -32.89 -7.57
C LYS A 408 -11.40 -32.69 -8.86
N GLN A 409 -10.72 -32.51 -9.99
CA GLN A 409 -11.40 -32.38 -11.29
C GLN A 409 -12.17 -33.66 -11.64
N LEU A 410 -11.56 -34.83 -11.44
CA LEU A 410 -12.18 -36.13 -11.71
C LEU A 410 -13.37 -36.39 -10.76
N ALA A 411 -13.22 -36.07 -9.48
CA ALA A 411 -14.29 -36.17 -8.49
C ALA A 411 -15.47 -35.25 -8.84
N SER A 412 -15.19 -34.00 -9.24
CA SER A 412 -16.22 -33.06 -9.69
C SER A 412 -16.94 -33.54 -10.95
N SER A 413 -16.23 -34.15 -11.91
CA SER A 413 -16.85 -34.73 -13.09
C SER A 413 -17.71 -35.96 -12.75
N ALA A 414 -17.30 -36.78 -11.77
CA ALA A 414 -18.12 -37.88 -11.27
C ALA A 414 -19.41 -37.36 -10.61
N ASP A 415 -19.29 -36.37 -9.73
CA ASP A 415 -20.43 -35.71 -9.06
C ASP A 415 -21.44 -35.15 -10.06
N GLN A 416 -20.95 -34.46 -11.10
CA GLN A 416 -21.79 -33.91 -12.16
C GLN A 416 -22.59 -34.98 -12.90
N LEU A 417 -21.97 -36.11 -13.25
CA LEU A 417 -22.68 -37.20 -13.92
C LEU A 417 -23.80 -37.79 -13.05
N VAL A 418 -23.57 -37.89 -11.74
CA VAL A 418 -24.54 -38.43 -10.79
C VAL A 418 -25.70 -37.44 -10.56
N ASN A 419 -25.41 -36.16 -10.39
CA ASN A 419 -26.40 -35.14 -10.01
C ASN A 419 -27.19 -34.56 -11.18
N THR A 420 -26.57 -34.40 -12.35
CA THR A 420 -27.24 -33.79 -13.52
C THR A 420 -27.80 -34.82 -14.49
N GLY A 421 -27.52 -36.12 -14.27
CA GLY A 421 -27.76 -37.16 -15.26
C GLY A 421 -26.97 -36.92 -16.54
N ALA A 422 -26.95 -37.89 -17.45
CA ALA A 422 -26.27 -37.81 -18.74
C ALA A 422 -26.87 -36.77 -19.73
N GLU A 423 -27.45 -35.67 -19.25
CA GLU A 423 -28.06 -34.61 -20.07
C GLU A 423 -27.04 -33.76 -20.84
N GLN A 424 -25.74 -33.82 -20.48
CA GLN A 424 -24.68 -33.35 -21.37
C GLN A 424 -24.41 -34.42 -22.43
N GLN A 425 -25.09 -34.33 -23.57
CA GLN A 425 -24.88 -35.15 -24.77
C GLN A 425 -23.42 -35.11 -25.22
N THR A 426 -22.62 -36.00 -24.66
CA THR A 426 -21.21 -36.16 -24.97
C THR A 426 -21.14 -37.25 -26.03
N ASN A 427 -21.07 -36.84 -27.30
CA ASN A 427 -21.04 -37.80 -28.42
C ASN A 427 -19.60 -38.10 -28.86
N ALA A 428 -19.40 -39.28 -29.44
CA ALA A 428 -18.08 -39.76 -29.84
C ALA A 428 -17.40 -38.82 -30.85
N THR A 429 -18.16 -38.20 -31.76
CA THR A 429 -17.63 -37.25 -32.75
C THR A 429 -17.05 -36.00 -32.10
N LEU A 430 -17.73 -35.42 -31.10
CA LEU A 430 -17.23 -34.26 -30.37
C LEU A 430 -15.95 -34.59 -29.60
N ILE A 431 -15.93 -35.70 -28.87
CA ILE A 431 -14.75 -36.13 -28.10
C ILE A 431 -13.57 -36.41 -29.02
N HIS A 432 -13.81 -37.06 -30.17
CA HIS A 432 -12.77 -37.28 -31.17
C HIS A 432 -12.16 -35.96 -31.67
N GLN A 433 -13.01 -34.96 -31.99
CA GLN A 433 -12.53 -33.64 -32.41
C GLN A 433 -11.74 -32.92 -31.31
N LYS A 434 -12.21 -32.98 -30.06
CA LYS A 434 -11.51 -32.38 -28.92
C LYS A 434 -10.14 -33.06 -28.68
N LEU A 435 -10.09 -34.39 -28.79
CA LEU A 435 -8.85 -35.16 -28.65
C LEU A 435 -7.84 -34.81 -29.75
N GLN A 436 -8.27 -34.78 -31.01
CA GLN A 436 -7.41 -34.36 -32.13
C GLN A 436 -6.87 -32.94 -31.96
N ARG A 437 -7.71 -32.01 -31.47
CA ARG A 437 -7.27 -30.63 -31.18
C ARG A 437 -6.20 -30.59 -30.10
N LEU A 438 -6.36 -31.37 -29.03
CA LEU A 438 -5.37 -31.47 -27.96
C LEU A 438 -4.06 -32.08 -28.46
N GLU A 439 -4.12 -33.16 -29.25
CA GLU A 439 -2.95 -33.82 -29.84
C GLU A 439 -2.16 -32.86 -30.76
N ASN A 440 -2.85 -32.18 -31.67
CA ASN A 440 -2.25 -31.18 -32.54
C ASN A 440 -1.68 -29.99 -31.74
N GLY A 441 -2.40 -29.57 -30.68
CA GLY A 441 -1.96 -28.53 -29.76
C GLY A 441 -0.65 -28.90 -29.05
N LEU A 442 -0.53 -30.15 -28.58
CA LEU A 442 0.67 -30.69 -27.94
C LEU A 442 1.85 -30.73 -28.90
N LEU A 443 1.66 -31.20 -30.13
CA LEU A 443 2.70 -31.23 -31.16
C LEU A 443 3.23 -29.82 -31.46
N LYS A 444 2.32 -28.87 -31.67
CA LYS A 444 2.66 -27.46 -31.93
C LYS A 444 3.43 -26.84 -30.76
N THR A 445 2.91 -26.96 -29.55
CA THR A 445 3.54 -26.38 -28.35
C THR A 445 4.88 -27.05 -28.03
N ARG A 446 5.06 -28.36 -28.31
CA ARG A 446 6.36 -29.02 -28.19
C ARG A 446 7.39 -28.45 -29.18
N ALA A 447 6.98 -28.16 -30.42
CA ALA A 447 7.86 -27.53 -31.40
C ALA A 447 8.23 -26.09 -31.01
N GLU A 448 7.26 -25.30 -30.52
CA GLU A 448 7.48 -23.93 -30.02
C GLU A 448 8.35 -23.90 -28.75
N ALA A 449 8.23 -24.90 -27.88
CA ALA A 449 9.01 -25.03 -26.65
C ALA A 449 10.46 -25.49 -26.86
N ALA A 450 10.77 -26.15 -28.00
CA ALA A 450 12.09 -26.72 -28.27
C ALA A 450 13.26 -25.73 -28.07
N PRO A 451 13.22 -24.46 -28.54
CA PRO A 451 14.30 -23.51 -28.34
C PRO A 451 14.42 -22.95 -26.92
N VAL A 452 13.39 -23.07 -26.08
CA VAL A 452 13.30 -22.47 -24.74
C VAL A 452 13.03 -23.52 -23.64
N MET A 453 13.46 -24.76 -23.87
CA MET A 453 13.10 -25.90 -23.03
C MET A 453 13.64 -25.76 -21.60
N THR A 454 12.73 -25.67 -20.63
CA THR A 454 13.05 -25.70 -19.19
C THR A 454 12.48 -26.97 -18.53
N PRO A 455 12.97 -27.40 -17.35
CA PRO A 455 12.39 -28.53 -16.62
C PRO A 455 10.89 -28.34 -16.31
N GLN A 456 10.44 -27.10 -16.15
CA GLN A 456 9.03 -26.80 -15.92
C GLN A 456 8.18 -27.01 -17.17
N ILE A 457 8.67 -26.55 -18.32
CA ILE A 457 8.03 -26.73 -19.63
C ILE A 457 8.00 -28.22 -20.00
N ASN A 458 9.12 -28.93 -19.83
CA ASN A 458 9.19 -30.37 -20.10
C ASN A 458 8.21 -31.16 -19.22
N PHE A 459 8.14 -30.85 -17.93
CA PHE A 459 7.16 -31.47 -17.04
C PHE A 459 5.72 -31.28 -17.52
N ARG A 460 5.34 -30.06 -17.96
CA ARG A 460 3.98 -29.80 -18.47
C ARG A 460 3.69 -30.57 -19.76
N ILE A 461 4.65 -30.62 -20.69
CA ILE A 461 4.54 -31.42 -21.92
C ILE A 461 4.34 -32.91 -21.59
N GLU A 462 5.10 -33.45 -20.64
CA GLU A 462 4.95 -34.84 -20.20
C GLU A 462 3.58 -35.12 -19.56
N GLN A 463 3.06 -34.19 -18.75
CA GLN A 463 1.72 -34.35 -18.17
C GLN A 463 0.63 -34.26 -19.24
N THR A 464 0.72 -33.32 -20.20
CA THR A 464 -0.22 -33.25 -21.32
C THR A 464 -0.19 -34.54 -22.14
N GLN A 465 0.99 -35.10 -22.42
CA GLN A 465 1.10 -36.38 -23.13
C GLN A 465 0.43 -37.53 -22.37
N LYS A 466 0.61 -37.60 -21.04
CA LYS A 466 -0.07 -38.60 -20.21
C LYS A 466 -1.59 -38.45 -20.28
N MET A 467 -2.10 -37.21 -20.25
CA MET A 467 -3.53 -36.95 -20.36
C MET A 467 -4.07 -37.34 -21.74
N VAL A 468 -3.33 -37.07 -22.82
CA VAL A 468 -3.68 -37.52 -24.19
C VAL A 468 -3.80 -39.04 -24.25
N ASN A 469 -2.83 -39.76 -23.69
CA ASN A 469 -2.84 -41.23 -23.71
C ASN A 469 -4.05 -41.79 -22.94
N LEU A 470 -4.35 -41.24 -21.75
CA LEU A 470 -5.50 -41.64 -20.94
C LEU A 470 -6.84 -41.29 -21.61
N ALA A 471 -6.93 -40.14 -22.26
CA ALA A 471 -8.10 -39.74 -23.01
C ALA A 471 -8.34 -40.68 -24.19
N ARG A 472 -7.29 -41.02 -24.95
CA ARG A 472 -7.37 -41.95 -26.08
C ARG A 472 -7.81 -43.35 -25.64
N GLU A 473 -7.18 -43.88 -24.60
CA GLU A 473 -7.52 -45.21 -24.06
C GLU A 473 -8.98 -45.29 -23.60
N ASN A 474 -9.49 -44.25 -22.92
CA ASN A 474 -10.89 -44.24 -22.47
C ASN A 474 -11.88 -43.99 -23.60
N TYR A 475 -11.52 -43.17 -24.59
CA TYR A 475 -12.30 -42.99 -25.82
C TYR A 475 -12.45 -44.31 -26.59
N GLU A 476 -11.37 -45.06 -26.79
CA GLU A 476 -11.39 -46.37 -27.46
C GLU A 476 -12.26 -47.40 -26.73
N LYS A 477 -12.31 -47.32 -25.39
CA LYS A 477 -13.15 -48.18 -24.55
C LYS A 477 -14.60 -47.70 -24.43
N GLY A 478 -14.97 -46.60 -25.09
CA GLY A 478 -16.33 -46.06 -25.11
C GLY A 478 -16.73 -45.22 -23.89
N PHE A 479 -15.78 -44.85 -23.02
CA PHE A 479 -16.04 -44.02 -21.83
C PHE A 479 -15.83 -42.54 -22.18
N LEU A 480 -16.86 -41.90 -22.72
CA LEU A 480 -16.74 -40.61 -23.40
C LEU A 480 -16.56 -39.44 -22.43
N HIS A 481 -17.24 -39.44 -21.29
CA HIS A 481 -17.09 -38.42 -20.25
C HIS A 481 -15.76 -38.57 -19.51
N VAL A 482 -15.30 -39.81 -19.32
CA VAL A 482 -13.96 -40.10 -18.80
C VAL A 482 -12.88 -39.52 -19.73
N ALA A 483 -13.03 -39.75 -21.04
CA ALA A 483 -12.13 -39.19 -22.05
C ALA A 483 -12.16 -37.65 -22.04
N ASP A 484 -13.33 -37.02 -21.96
CA ASP A 484 -13.46 -35.56 -21.93
C ASP A 484 -12.76 -34.95 -20.71
N SER A 485 -12.88 -35.58 -19.54
CA SER A 485 -12.23 -35.13 -18.31
C SER A 485 -10.71 -35.08 -18.44
N PHE A 486 -10.11 -36.10 -19.08
CA PHE A 486 -8.68 -36.09 -19.38
C PHE A 486 -8.30 -35.07 -20.46
N ILE A 487 -9.17 -34.80 -21.44
CA ILE A 487 -8.93 -33.74 -22.43
C ILE A 487 -8.91 -32.36 -21.76
N ILE A 488 -9.84 -32.09 -20.84
CA ILE A 488 -9.90 -30.84 -20.07
C ILE A 488 -8.61 -30.66 -19.27
N LEU A 489 -8.17 -31.69 -18.55
CA LEU A 489 -6.92 -31.68 -17.80
C LEU A 489 -5.70 -31.45 -18.71
N GLY A 490 -5.65 -32.11 -19.86
CA GLY A 490 -4.59 -31.96 -20.86
C GLY A 490 -4.49 -30.53 -21.41
N ASN A 491 -5.63 -29.91 -21.73
CA ASN A 491 -5.69 -28.50 -22.16
C ASN A 491 -5.17 -27.55 -21.07
N GLY A 492 -5.55 -27.78 -19.81
CA GLY A 492 -5.05 -26.97 -18.69
C GLY A 492 -3.52 -26.99 -18.57
N TYR A 493 -2.88 -28.15 -18.74
CA TYR A 493 -1.41 -28.24 -18.76
C TYR A 493 -0.79 -27.59 -20.01
N LEU A 494 -1.46 -27.71 -21.16
CA LEU A 494 -1.00 -27.14 -22.41
C LEU A 494 -1.02 -25.61 -22.40
N ASP A 495 -2.07 -25.00 -21.83
CA ASP A 495 -2.18 -23.55 -21.70
C ASP A 495 -1.14 -22.99 -20.73
N GLN A 496 -0.92 -23.66 -19.59
CA GLN A 496 0.17 -23.31 -18.67
C GLN A 496 1.55 -23.40 -19.35
N CYS A 497 1.76 -24.38 -20.24
CA CYS A 497 2.99 -24.49 -21.00
C CYS A 497 3.17 -23.30 -21.95
N ARG A 498 2.11 -22.90 -22.67
CA ARG A 498 2.15 -21.75 -23.58
C ARG A 498 2.43 -20.43 -22.87
N ASP A 499 1.91 -20.25 -21.66
CA ASP A 499 2.18 -19.06 -20.86
C ASP A 499 3.62 -19.00 -20.32
N LEU A 500 4.31 -20.14 -20.24
CA LEU A 500 5.75 -20.19 -19.90
C LEU A 500 6.67 -19.98 -21.10
N ILE A 501 6.16 -20.13 -22.34
CA ILE A 501 6.92 -19.93 -23.59
C ILE A 501 6.91 -18.45 -24.01
N LYS A 502 5.83 -17.72 -23.69
CA LYS A 502 5.72 -16.27 -23.90
C LYS A 502 6.63 -15.50 -22.94
#